data_AF-A0A6M0A527-F1
#
_entry.id   AF-A0A6M0A527-F1
#
_cell.length_a   1.000
_cell.length_b   1.000
_cell.length_c   1.000
_cell.angle_alpha   90.00
_cell.angle_beta   90.00
_cell.angle_gamma   90.00
#
_symmetry.space_group_name_H-M   'P 1'
#
loop_
_entity.id
_entity.type
_entity.pdbx_description
1 polymer ?
#
loop_
_entity_poly.entity_id
_entity_poly.type
_entity_poly.pdbx_seq_one_letter_code
_entity_poly.pdbx_strand_id
1 'polypeptide(L)' 'MLRVPVISPDGKPLMPTKASRARRWLNQGLAIIYPNDLNVFAVQLVNQP' A
#
# COMPACT_ATOMS: atom_id res chain seq x y z
N MET A 1 -3.11 14.65 7.89
CA MET A 1 -2.15 13.97 6.99
C MET A 1 -2.75 12.63 6.56
N LEU A 2 -3.07 12.44 5.28
CA LEU A 2 -3.70 11.19 4.81
C LEU A 2 -2.75 10.00 4.99
N ARG A 3 -3.20 8.98 5.72
CA ARG A 3 -2.53 7.68 5.86
C ARG A 3 -3.11 6.72 4.85
N VAL A 4 -2.24 5.93 4.24
CA VAL A 4 -2.62 4.88 3.28
C VAL A 4 -2.33 3.54 3.93
N PRO A 5 -3.33 2.66 4.09
CA PRO A 5 -3.11 1.29 4.54
C PRO A 5 -2.12 0.57 3.62
N VAL A 6 -1.22 -0.21 4.22
CA VAL A 6 -0.20 -0.97 3.51
C VAL A 6 -0.40 -2.44 3.85
N ILE A 7 -0.41 -3.29 2.84
CA ILE A 7 -0.51 -4.74 2.96
C ILE A 7 0.83 -5.36 2.54
N SER A 8 1.29 -6.39 3.24
CA SER A 8 2.48 -7.16 2.87
C SER A 8 2.20 -8.02 1.61
N PRO A 9 3.24 -8.55 0.94
CA PRO A 9 3.02 -9.49 -0.15
C PRO A 9 2.19 -10.70 0.27
N ASP A 10 2.37 -11.14 1.53
CA ASP A 10 1.65 -12.26 2.15
C ASP A 10 0.21 -11.91 2.61
N GLY A 11 -0.30 -10.72 2.28
CA GLY A 11 -1.66 -10.29 2.62
C GLY A 11 -1.84 -9.80 4.06
N LYS A 12 -0.77 -9.63 4.84
CA LYS A 12 -0.86 -9.15 6.23
C LYS A 12 -0.88 -7.62 6.29
N PRO A 13 -1.71 -7.00 7.14
CA PRO A 13 -1.69 -5.56 7.32
C PRO A 13 -0.37 -5.10 7.95
N LEU A 14 0.22 -4.05 7.39
CA LEU A 14 1.42 -3.37 7.88
C LEU A 14 1.08 -1.97 8.41
N MET A 15 2.07 -1.31 9.01
CA MET A 15 1.91 0.05 9.49
C MET A 15 1.55 1.00 8.32
N PRO A 16 0.46 1.77 8.42
CA PRO A 16 0.05 2.70 7.37
C PRO A 16 1.10 3.76 7.08
N THR A 17 1.23 4.14 5.81
CA THR A 17 2.27 5.06 5.36
C THR A 17 1.73 6.40 4.86
N LYS A 18 2.63 7.33 4.55
CA LYS A 18 2.28 8.63 3.95
C LYS A 18 1.80 8.41 2.52
N ALA A 19 0.73 9.09 2.11
CA ALA A 19 0.23 9.02 0.73
C ALA A 19 1.31 9.30 -0.34
N SER A 20 2.24 10.23 -0.08
CA SER A 20 3.36 10.50 -0.99
C SER A 20 4.30 9.32 -1.16
N ARG A 21 4.57 8.55 -0.10
CA ARG A 21 5.40 7.33 -0.16
C ARG A 21 4.67 6.22 -0.92
N ALA A 22 3.38 6.01 -0.65
CA ALA A 22 2.58 5.01 -1.37
C ALA A 22 2.57 5.26 -2.88
N ARG A 23 2.36 6.52 -3.31
CA ARG A 23 2.43 6.90 -4.73
C ARG A 23 3.80 6.66 -5.35
N ARG A 24 4.88 6.97 -4.61
CA ARG A 24 6.25 6.69 -5.08
C ARG A 24 6.47 5.20 -5.30
N TRP A 25 5.99 4.34 -4.40
CA TRP A 25 6.09 2.88 -4.57
C TRP A 25 5.32 2.39 -5.80
N LEU A 26 4.10 2.88 -6.03
CA LEU A 26 3.34 2.54 -7.24
C LEU A 26 4.10 2.95 -8.50
N ASN A 27 4.63 4.17 -8.56
CA ASN A 27 5.40 4.66 -9.71
C ASN A 27 6.69 3.88 -9.95
N GLN A 28 7.29 3.34 -8.88
CA GLN A 28 8.51 2.54 -8.94
C GLN A 28 8.25 1.03 -9.15
N GLY A 29 6.99 0.59 -9.23
CA GLY A 29 6.64 -0.83 -9.31
C GLY A 29 6.92 -1.63 -8.04
N LEU A 30 7.10 -0.96 -6.89
CA LEU A 30 7.36 -1.60 -5.59
C LEU A 30 6.06 -1.98 -4.85
N ALA A 31 4.92 -1.47 -5.31
CA ALA A 31 3.61 -1.76 -4.77
C ALA A 31 2.57 -1.80 -5.88
N ILE A 32 1.42 -2.43 -5.59
CA ILE A 32 0.21 -2.43 -6.42
C ILE A 32 -0.97 -1.86 -5.61
N ILE A 33 -2.03 -1.44 -6.32
CA ILE A 33 -3.27 -1.03 -5.66
C ILE A 33 -3.92 -2.27 -5.05
N TYR A 34 -4.30 -2.18 -3.78
CA TYR A 34 -4.93 -3.28 -3.06
C TYR A 34 -6.46 -3.16 -3.14
N PRO A 35 -7.16 -4.05 -3.87
CA PRO A 35 -8.61 -4.04 -3.91
C PRO A 35 -9.18 -4.44 -2.54
N ASN A 36 -10.19 -3.71 -2.08
CA ASN A 36 -10.87 -3.98 -0.83
C ASN A 36 -12.32 -3.46 -0.90
N ASP A 37 -13.19 -4.04 -0.06
CA ASP A 37 -14.61 -3.70 -0.03
C ASP A 37 -14.91 -2.43 0.78
N LEU A 38 -13.88 -1.76 1.31
CA LEU A 38 -14.02 -0.55 2.14
C LEU A 38 -14.03 0.73 1.29
N ASN A 39 -13.89 0.62 -0.03
CA ASN A 39 -13.73 1.76 -0.94
C ASN A 39 -12.58 2.71 -0.50
N VAL A 40 -11.55 2.15 0.15
CA VAL A 40 -10.38 2.89 0.64
C VAL A 40 -9.20 2.62 -0.27
N PHE A 41 -8.48 3.68 -0.63
CA PHE A 41 -7.21 3.55 -1.31
C PHE A 41 -6.17 2.90 -0.39
N ALA A 42 -5.76 1.68 -0.70
CA ALA A 42 -4.72 0.92 -0.03
C ALA A 42 -3.71 0.39 -1.06
N VAL A 43 -2.50 0.09 -0.59
CA VAL A 43 -1.45 -0.48 -1.44
C VAL A 43 -0.90 -1.78 -0.84
N GLN A 44 -0.54 -2.72 -1.70
CA GLN A 44 0.14 -3.95 -1.32
C GLN A 44 1.58 -3.92 -1.86
N LEU A 45 2.56 -4.23 -1.01
CA LEU A 45 3.96 -4.34 -1.44
C LEU A 45 4.15 -5.59 -2.31
N VAL A 46 5.01 -5.48 -3.33
CA VAL A 46 5.32 -6.61 -4.24
C VAL A 46 6.33 -7.57 -3.59
N ASN A 47 7.29 -7.04 -2.85
CA ASN A 47 8.30 -7.82 -2.14
C ASN A 47 8.22 -7.59 -0.63
N GLN A 48 8.77 -8.53 0.15
CA GLN A 48 8.88 -8.35 1.60
C GLN A 48 9.67 -7.06 1.88
N PRO A 49 9.17 -6.20 2.79
CA PRO A 49 9.78 -4.91 3.07
C PRO A 49 11.20 -5.01 3.62
#